data_AF-A0A965LWZ8-F1
#
_entry.id   AF-A0A965LWZ8-F1
#
_cell.length_a   1.000
_cell.length_b   1.000
_cell.length_c   1.000
_cell.angle_alpha   90.00
_cell.angle_beta   90.00
_cell.angle_gamma   90.00
#
_symmetry.space_group_name_H-M   'P 1'
#
loop_
_entity.id
_entity.type
_entity.pdbx_description
1 polymer ?
#
loop_
_entity_poly.entity_id
_entity_poly.type
_entity_poly.pdbx_seq_one_letter_code
_entity_poly.pdbx_strand_id
1 'polypeptide(L)'
;MAEANAPAAPAAAEGAPPADAAAAPPAAERPIIRKIIVEEGHGGAHGGAWKIALADMMTAMMAFFLLMWLLGATNSDQRKSIAEYFRPASHSQIKFGELAGSDGLLGGRSIVDPDGFPFTAKQTAMLERLTPRAQGGPSTDQGASQEEQNAEGPQKDAPSNDPSRGPKRVEDELNFEKLQEELKEKLSESPQLKQLQDQVQVSREKDGLRIEIIDKADFSMFKLGTADVEPRAAALLAEVAKSLRDLPNKLAVRGHTDSIGFAPGTGRNNWTLSTERADATRRLMEANGVTTKRFERLEGVADTVPFVPTNPADPRNRRVSITVLNQ
;
A
#
# COMPACT_ATOMS: atom_id res chain seq x y z
N MET A 1 105.97 -24.17 -37.35
CA MET A 1 107.30 -23.76 -36.84
C MET A 1 107.02 -23.00 -35.56
N ALA A 2 106.92 -23.70 -34.42
CA ALA A 2 108.01 -23.96 -33.45
C ALA A 2 108.41 -22.64 -32.75
N GLU A 3 108.58 -22.49 -31.44
CA GLU A 3 108.55 -23.36 -30.26
C GLU A 3 108.56 -22.43 -29.02
N ALA A 4 108.41 -23.01 -27.84
CA ALA A 4 108.31 -22.39 -26.52
C ALA A 4 109.54 -21.56 -26.06
N ASN A 5 109.37 -20.72 -25.02
CA ASN A 5 109.86 -20.97 -23.66
C ASN A 5 110.04 -19.64 -22.85
N ALA A 6 109.53 -19.61 -21.61
CA ALA A 6 109.84 -18.59 -20.61
C ALA A 6 111.12 -19.00 -19.83
N PRO A 7 111.76 -18.16 -18.98
CA PRO A 7 111.37 -18.15 -17.56
C PRO A 7 111.72 -16.91 -16.68
N ALA A 8 111.05 -16.86 -15.51
CA ALA A 8 111.50 -16.51 -14.14
C ALA A 8 112.10 -15.12 -13.73
N ALA A 9 111.55 -14.62 -12.60
CA ALA A 9 112.03 -13.52 -11.75
C ALA A 9 112.95 -14.02 -10.60
N PRO A 10 113.60 -13.12 -9.82
CA PRO A 10 113.32 -13.11 -8.36
C PRO A 10 113.42 -11.75 -7.60
N ALA A 11 112.91 -11.80 -6.35
CA ALA A 11 112.89 -10.93 -5.15
C ALA A 11 114.11 -9.98 -4.87
N ALA A 12 114.12 -8.99 -3.95
CA ALA A 12 113.43 -8.77 -2.66
C ALA A 12 113.58 -7.32 -2.10
N ALA A 13 112.66 -6.92 -1.21
CA ALA A 13 112.73 -6.12 0.06
C ALA A 13 113.55 -4.79 0.14
N GLU A 14 113.26 -3.75 0.95
CA GLU A 14 112.50 -3.59 2.21
C GLU A 14 112.35 -2.08 2.51
N GLY A 15 111.31 -1.65 3.27
CA GLY A 15 111.25 -0.30 3.83
C GLY A 15 109.85 0.16 4.27
N ALA A 16 109.55 0.08 5.56
CA ALA A 16 108.40 0.68 6.25
C ALA A 16 108.87 1.26 7.60
N PRO A 17 108.06 2.02 8.36
CA PRO A 17 107.16 3.15 8.05
C PRO A 17 107.63 4.42 8.84
N PRO A 18 106.86 5.55 8.95
CA PRO A 18 105.87 5.63 10.04
C PRO A 18 104.66 6.59 9.83
N ALA A 19 103.76 6.47 10.80
CA ALA A 19 102.99 7.52 11.47
C ALA A 19 101.64 7.99 10.91
N ASP A 20 100.70 7.96 11.85
CA ASP A 20 99.25 8.08 11.80
C ASP A 20 98.81 9.45 12.34
N ALA A 21 97.54 9.78 12.08
CA ALA A 21 96.68 10.69 12.83
C ALA A 21 96.92 12.22 12.78
N ALA A 22 96.07 12.92 12.02
CA ALA A 22 95.38 14.12 12.50
C ALA A 22 94.07 14.33 11.72
N ALA A 23 92.94 14.01 12.37
CA ALA A 23 91.59 14.20 11.85
C ALA A 23 91.19 15.68 11.81
N ALA A 24 90.67 16.14 10.67
CA ALA A 24 90.00 17.44 10.52
C ALA A 24 88.51 17.33 10.89
N PRO A 25 87.90 18.39 11.46
CA PRO A 25 86.70 18.31 12.32
C PRO A 25 85.38 18.09 11.55
N PRO A 26 84.32 17.56 12.21
CA PRO A 26 83.01 17.38 11.57
C PRO A 26 82.38 18.75 11.25
N ALA A 27 81.98 18.93 10.00
CA ALA A 27 81.22 20.10 9.56
C ALA A 27 79.88 20.16 10.30
N ALA A 28 79.62 21.27 10.97
CA ALA A 28 78.38 21.51 11.68
C ALA A 28 77.18 21.48 10.72
N GLU A 29 76.24 20.56 10.96
CA GLU A 29 74.97 20.49 10.25
C GLU A 29 74.15 21.76 10.52
N ARG A 30 73.94 22.57 9.49
CA ARG A 30 73.04 23.73 9.57
C ARG A 30 71.62 23.20 9.60
N PRO A 31 70.76 23.57 10.56
CA PRO A 31 69.39 23.08 10.59
C PRO A 31 68.67 23.53 9.32
N ILE A 32 68.23 22.55 8.52
CA ILE A 32 67.35 22.81 7.38
C ILE A 32 65.99 23.18 7.97
N ILE A 33 65.69 24.49 8.02
CA ILE A 33 64.36 24.97 8.36
C ILE A 33 63.47 24.72 7.15
N ARG A 34 62.76 23.58 7.15
CA ARG A 34 61.63 23.39 6.25
C ARG A 34 60.48 24.26 6.74
N LYS A 35 60.24 25.40 6.08
CA LYS A 35 58.95 26.10 6.20
C LYS A 35 57.90 25.23 5.52
N ILE A 36 57.21 24.42 6.30
CA ILE A 36 56.00 23.75 5.84
C ILE A 36 54.96 24.85 5.72
N ILE A 37 54.78 25.34 4.50
CA ILE A 37 53.60 26.10 4.15
C ILE A 37 52.52 25.03 4.05
N VAL A 38 51.67 24.93 5.08
CA VAL A 38 50.40 24.23 4.94
C VAL A 38 49.58 25.14 4.02
N GLU A 39 49.70 24.92 2.72
CA GLU A 39 48.70 25.39 1.79
C GLU A 39 47.39 24.71 2.23
N GLU A 40 46.41 25.50 2.64
CA GLU A 40 45.03 25.06 2.77
C GLU A 40 44.54 24.65 1.37
N GLY A 41 44.88 23.42 1.00
CA GLY A 41 44.66 22.85 -0.31
C GLY A 41 44.22 21.41 -0.17
N HIS A 42 42.93 21.21 0.11
CA HIS A 42 42.10 20.13 -0.44
C HIS A 42 42.78 18.76 -0.62
N GLY A 43 42.77 17.91 0.41
CA GLY A 43 43.20 16.51 0.24
C GLY A 43 43.52 15.71 1.51
N GLY A 44 42.65 15.74 2.53
CA GLY A 44 42.79 14.92 3.75
C GLY A 44 41.75 13.80 3.83
N ALA A 45 41.94 12.72 3.06
CA ALA A 45 40.92 11.70 2.78
C ALA A 45 40.65 10.63 3.87
N HIS A 46 41.28 10.63 5.05
CA HIS A 46 41.08 9.53 6.02
C HIS A 46 40.88 9.90 7.50
N GLY A 47 40.74 11.19 7.87
CA GLY A 47 40.49 11.60 9.26
C GLY A 47 39.10 12.18 9.56
N GLY A 48 38.38 12.62 8.51
CA GLY A 48 37.07 13.28 8.62
C GLY A 48 35.89 12.44 8.11
N ALA A 49 36.15 11.39 7.33
CA ALA A 49 35.10 10.56 6.73
C ALA A 49 34.21 9.88 7.77
N TRP A 50 34.78 9.42 8.89
CA TRP A 50 34.01 8.84 9.99
C TRP A 50 33.13 9.87 10.70
N LYS A 51 33.55 11.15 10.74
CA LYS A 51 32.74 12.26 11.29
C LYS A 51 31.60 12.63 10.36
N ILE A 52 31.79 12.50 9.04
CA ILE A 52 30.72 12.69 8.04
C ILE A 52 29.68 11.58 8.17
N ALA A 53 30.11 10.31 8.29
CA ALA A 53 29.18 9.20 8.52
C ALA A 53 28.47 9.29 9.88
N LEU A 54 29.17 9.76 10.93
CA LEU A 54 28.58 10.00 12.25
C LEU A 54 27.58 11.16 12.21
N ALA A 55 27.91 12.26 11.53
CA ALA A 55 27.01 13.39 11.34
C ALA A 55 25.78 12.97 10.53
N ASP A 56 25.94 12.19 9.46
CA ASP A 56 24.85 11.65 8.67
C ASP A 56 23.91 10.78 9.52
N MET A 57 24.46 9.85 10.30
CA MET A 57 23.70 9.04 11.27
C MET A 57 22.96 9.91 12.29
N MET A 58 23.62 10.92 12.87
CA MET A 58 23.02 11.84 13.82
C MET A 58 21.90 12.65 13.19
N THR A 59 22.04 13.11 11.94
CA THR A 59 20.99 13.82 11.22
C THR A 59 19.82 12.91 10.83
N ALA A 60 20.08 11.66 10.47
CA ALA A 60 19.04 10.66 10.24
C ALA A 60 18.25 10.37 11.52
N MET A 61 18.93 10.22 12.66
CA MET A 61 18.26 10.03 13.95
C MET A 61 17.51 11.29 14.41
N MET A 62 18.05 12.49 14.16
CA MET A 62 17.37 13.75 14.42
C MET A 62 16.12 13.90 13.55
N ALA A 63 16.19 13.60 12.26
CA ALA A 63 15.05 13.64 11.34
C ALA A 63 13.99 12.61 11.73
N PHE A 64 14.39 11.39 12.10
CA PHE A 64 13.50 10.36 12.61
C PHE A 64 12.82 10.79 13.93
N PHE A 65 13.57 11.40 14.85
CA PHE A 65 13.04 11.93 16.09
C PHE A 65 12.06 13.08 15.85
N LEU A 66 12.39 14.04 14.98
CA LEU A 66 11.49 15.14 14.60
C LEU A 66 10.21 14.61 13.93
N LEU A 67 10.30 13.57 13.11
CA LEU A 67 9.15 12.92 12.49
C LEU A 67 8.27 12.24 13.55
N MET A 68 8.87 11.47 14.46
CA MET A 68 8.12 10.80 15.53
C MET A 68 7.53 11.81 16.52
N TRP A 69 8.25 12.90 16.80
CA TRP A 69 7.79 14.00 17.64
C TRP A 69 6.61 14.73 16.99
N LEU A 70 6.67 15.00 15.68
CA LEU A 70 5.53 15.51 14.92
C LEU A 70 4.35 14.53 14.97
N LEU A 71 4.57 13.24 14.73
CA LEU A 71 3.51 12.23 14.78
C LEU A 71 2.87 12.10 16.17
N GLY A 72 3.64 12.30 17.24
CA GLY A 72 3.18 12.29 18.63
C GLY A 72 2.46 13.58 19.04
N ALA A 73 2.84 14.74 18.49
CA ALA A 73 2.18 16.02 18.70
C ALA A 73 0.96 16.23 17.79
N THR A 74 0.85 15.47 16.69
CA THR A 74 -0.28 15.54 15.75
C THR A 74 -1.42 14.61 16.15
N ASN A 75 -2.65 15.12 16.09
CA ASN A 75 -3.85 14.31 16.31
C ASN A 75 -4.05 13.29 15.17
N SER A 76 -4.80 12.21 15.42
CA SER A 76 -5.10 11.17 14.43
C SER A 76 -5.67 11.74 13.13
N ASP A 77 -6.49 12.79 13.23
CA ASP A 77 -7.17 13.39 12.10
C ASP A 77 -6.22 14.20 11.20
N GLN A 78 -5.24 14.89 11.81
CA GLN A 78 -4.19 15.60 11.07
C GLN A 78 -3.29 14.61 10.32
N ARG A 79 -2.90 13.49 10.95
CA ARG A 79 -2.12 12.43 10.29
C ARG A 79 -2.85 11.84 9.09
N LYS A 80 -4.17 11.65 9.21
CA LYS A 80 -5.03 11.18 8.10
C LYS A 80 -5.10 12.20 6.96
N SER A 81 -5.21 13.49 7.26
CA SER A 81 -5.23 14.54 6.23
C SER A 81 -3.93 14.64 5.43
N ILE A 82 -2.77 14.51 6.10
CA ILE A 82 -1.46 14.52 5.44
C ILE A 82 -1.27 13.25 4.61
N ALA A 83 -1.72 12.09 5.11
CA ALA A 83 -1.69 10.84 4.36
C ALA A 83 -2.55 10.90 3.10
N GLU A 84 -3.71 11.57 3.16
CA GLU A 84 -4.59 11.77 1.99
C GLU A 84 -3.93 12.70 0.96
N TYR A 85 -3.19 13.74 1.39
CA TYR A 85 -2.45 14.64 0.51
C TYR A 85 -1.35 13.92 -0.30
N PHE A 86 -0.67 12.94 0.30
CA PHE A 86 0.37 12.15 -0.37
C PHE A 86 -0.14 10.87 -1.00
N ARG A 87 -1.43 10.56 -0.87
CA ARG A 87 -2.05 9.48 -1.61
C ARG A 87 -2.18 9.99 -3.05
N PRO A 88 -1.38 9.53 -4.04
CA PRO A 88 -1.69 9.85 -5.42
C PRO A 88 -3.13 9.40 -5.61
N ALA A 89 -3.99 10.32 -6.05
CA ALA A 89 -5.29 9.97 -6.61
C ALA A 89 -4.99 9.11 -7.84
N SER A 90 -4.75 7.83 -7.60
CA SER A 90 -4.38 6.82 -8.58
C SER A 90 -5.60 6.67 -9.47
N HIS A 91 -5.58 7.46 -10.54
CA HIS A 91 -6.54 7.51 -11.62
C HIS A 91 -8.00 7.63 -11.15
N SER A 92 -8.53 8.84 -11.34
CA SER A 92 -9.92 8.98 -11.73
C SER A 92 -10.27 7.87 -12.73
N GLN A 93 -11.02 6.85 -12.30
CA GLN A 93 -11.95 6.22 -13.21
C GLN A 93 -13.01 7.28 -13.50
N ILE A 94 -12.64 8.23 -14.37
CA ILE A 94 -13.61 8.81 -15.27
C ILE A 94 -14.20 7.58 -15.94
N LYS A 95 -15.46 7.27 -15.64
CA LYS A 95 -16.20 6.30 -16.40
C LYS A 95 -16.06 6.71 -17.87
N PHE A 96 -15.27 5.96 -18.64
CA PHE A 96 -15.29 6.00 -20.09
C PHE A 96 -16.69 5.52 -20.49
N GLY A 97 -17.64 6.44 -20.50
CA GLY A 97 -19.06 6.16 -20.62
C GLY A 97 -19.96 7.40 -20.50
N GLU A 98 -19.49 8.49 -19.87
CA GLU A 98 -20.27 9.75 -19.77
C GLU A 98 -19.65 10.96 -20.49
N LEU A 99 -18.56 10.76 -21.23
CA LEU A 99 -17.95 11.79 -22.10
C LEU A 99 -17.82 11.26 -23.54
N ALA A 100 -18.95 10.90 -24.13
CA ALA A 100 -19.09 10.65 -25.56
C ALA A 100 -20.57 10.75 -25.98
N GLY A 101 -21.13 11.96 -25.90
CA GLY A 101 -22.09 12.50 -26.85
C GLY A 101 -23.31 11.68 -27.26
N SER A 102 -24.09 11.09 -26.35
CA SER A 102 -25.37 10.47 -26.77
C SER A 102 -26.46 10.30 -25.71
N ASP A 103 -26.58 11.17 -24.71
CA ASP A 103 -27.77 11.12 -23.83
C ASP A 103 -28.30 12.51 -23.45
N GLY A 104 -29.02 13.14 -24.37
CA GLY A 104 -29.66 14.42 -24.15
C GLY A 104 -30.45 14.94 -25.34
N LEU A 105 -31.51 15.69 -25.05
CA LEU A 105 -32.63 16.11 -25.91
C LEU A 105 -32.29 16.87 -27.22
N LEU A 106 -31.01 17.08 -27.54
CA LEU A 106 -30.53 17.65 -28.81
C LEU A 106 -29.98 16.59 -29.79
N GLY A 107 -30.25 15.30 -29.53
CA GLY A 107 -30.40 14.27 -30.56
C GLY A 107 -29.22 14.08 -31.52
N GLY A 108 -27.97 14.27 -31.06
CA GLY A 108 -26.79 13.95 -31.86
C GLY A 108 -26.52 14.92 -33.02
N ARG A 109 -26.64 16.24 -32.82
CA ARG A 109 -26.06 17.21 -33.77
C ARG A 109 -24.53 17.09 -33.81
N SER A 110 -23.99 17.06 -35.04
CA SER A 110 -22.69 16.47 -35.40
C SER A 110 -21.57 17.50 -35.69
N ILE A 111 -20.40 16.97 -36.04
CA ILE A 111 -19.05 17.55 -35.92
C ILE A 111 -18.63 18.54 -37.03
N VAL A 112 -19.56 19.17 -37.76
CA VAL A 112 -19.20 20.07 -38.89
C VAL A 112 -19.95 21.41 -38.88
N ASP A 113 -20.39 21.89 -37.71
CA ASP A 113 -21.11 23.17 -37.60
C ASP A 113 -20.11 24.35 -37.51
N PRO A 114 -19.99 25.25 -38.52
CA PRO A 114 -19.03 26.35 -38.50
C PRO A 114 -19.40 27.49 -37.53
N ASP A 115 -20.63 27.49 -37.01
CA ASP A 115 -21.18 28.57 -36.17
C ASP A 115 -21.43 28.14 -34.71
N GLY A 116 -20.87 27.01 -34.28
CA GLY A 116 -21.07 26.43 -32.95
C GLY A 116 -20.20 26.98 -31.80
N PHE A 117 -19.50 28.10 -31.99
CA PHE A 117 -18.67 28.72 -30.95
C PHE A 117 -19.17 30.09 -30.51
N PRO A 118 -19.91 30.20 -29.40
CA PRO A 118 -20.13 31.46 -28.73
C PRO A 118 -19.16 31.60 -27.55
N PHE A 119 -17.98 32.17 -27.85
CA PHE A 119 -17.14 32.98 -26.97
C PHE A 119 -16.19 32.31 -25.95
N THR A 120 -14.91 32.41 -26.35
CA THR A 120 -13.72 32.87 -25.61
C THR A 120 -13.03 31.92 -24.63
N ALA A 121 -11.80 31.57 -24.99
CA ALA A 121 -10.77 31.05 -24.10
C ALA A 121 -10.44 32.10 -23.02
N LYS A 122 -11.22 32.14 -21.94
CA LYS A 122 -10.73 32.65 -20.66
C LYS A 122 -9.98 31.54 -19.97
N GLN A 123 -8.67 31.70 -20.00
CA GLN A 123 -7.68 31.09 -19.13
C GLN A 123 -8.15 31.11 -17.66
N THR A 124 -8.93 30.13 -17.22
CA THR A 124 -9.13 29.85 -15.80
C THR A 124 -7.99 28.96 -15.32
N ALA A 125 -6.79 29.55 -15.35
CA ALA A 125 -5.78 29.28 -14.34
C ALA A 125 -6.29 29.85 -13.00
N MET A 126 -7.31 29.20 -12.44
CA MET A 126 -7.76 29.37 -11.06
C MET A 126 -7.97 27.97 -10.45
N LEU A 127 -7.00 27.06 -10.65
CA LEU A 127 -6.46 26.43 -9.45
C LEU A 127 -5.53 27.47 -8.84
N GLU A 128 -6.14 28.38 -8.06
CA GLU A 128 -5.39 29.06 -7.02
C GLU A 128 -4.91 27.95 -6.09
N ARG A 129 -3.66 27.54 -6.32
CA ARG A 129 -2.86 26.73 -5.43
C ARG A 129 -2.82 27.50 -4.11
N LEU A 130 -3.79 27.24 -3.23
CA LEU A 130 -3.77 27.68 -1.85
C LEU A 130 -2.61 26.94 -1.16
N THR A 131 -1.40 27.45 -1.33
CA THR A 131 -0.33 27.20 -0.38
C THR A 131 -0.81 27.76 0.95
N PRO A 132 -0.87 26.98 2.04
CA PRO A 132 -1.07 27.56 3.36
C PRO A 132 0.04 28.59 3.57
N ARG A 133 -0.34 29.85 3.77
CA ARG A 133 0.57 30.92 4.14
C ARG A 133 1.24 30.51 5.45
N ALA A 134 2.52 30.16 5.40
CA ALA A 134 3.33 29.94 6.59
C ALA A 134 3.45 31.29 7.32
N GLN A 135 2.62 31.50 8.34
CA GLN A 135 2.66 32.70 9.16
C GLN A 135 3.58 32.46 10.34
N GLY A 136 4.88 32.67 10.10
CA GLY A 136 5.87 32.93 11.14
C GLY A 136 6.21 34.41 11.17
N GLY A 137 6.07 35.05 12.33
CA GLY A 137 6.61 36.39 12.61
C GLY A 137 5.58 37.43 13.08
N PRO A 138 5.81 38.12 14.21
CA PRO A 138 4.85 39.04 14.83
C PRO A 138 4.95 40.44 14.21
N SER A 139 3.84 41.17 14.11
CA SER A 139 3.70 42.58 14.56
C SER A 139 2.37 43.21 14.07
N THR A 140 1.59 43.63 15.08
CA THR A 140 0.79 44.86 15.22
C THR A 140 -0.12 45.38 14.09
N ASP A 141 -1.41 45.35 14.45
CA ASP A 141 -2.34 46.50 14.46
C ASP A 141 -2.97 46.95 13.13
N GLN A 142 -4.23 46.54 12.91
CA GLN A 142 -5.41 47.43 12.82
C GLN A 142 -6.61 46.74 12.15
N GLY A 143 -7.75 46.73 12.84
CA GLY A 143 -9.05 47.07 12.25
C GLY A 143 -10.01 45.95 11.81
N ALA A 144 -10.98 45.67 12.71
CA ALA A 144 -12.41 45.35 12.49
C ALA A 144 -12.77 44.12 11.61
N SER A 145 -13.70 43.23 11.99
CA SER A 145 -14.95 43.42 12.73
C SER A 145 -15.56 42.08 13.19
N GLN A 146 -16.22 42.12 14.36
CA GLN A 146 -17.34 41.28 14.82
C GLN A 146 -17.17 39.75 14.79
N GLU A 147 -16.92 39.18 15.98
CA GLU A 147 -17.56 37.94 16.47
C GLU A 147 -17.08 37.66 17.91
N GLU A 148 -17.47 38.51 18.84
CA GLU A 148 -17.50 38.16 20.26
C GLU A 148 -18.87 37.55 20.59
N GLN A 149 -18.97 36.24 20.41
CA GLN A 149 -19.93 35.38 21.10
C GLN A 149 -19.56 33.91 20.83
N ASN A 150 -18.72 33.35 21.70
CA ASN A 150 -18.76 31.96 22.16
C ASN A 150 -17.54 31.73 23.05
N ALA A 151 -17.68 32.13 24.32
CA ALA A 151 -16.81 31.69 25.38
C ALA A 151 -17.26 30.30 25.82
N GLU A 152 -16.69 29.24 25.24
CA GLU A 152 -16.71 27.89 25.80
C GLU A 152 -15.59 27.08 25.12
N GLY A 153 -14.62 26.63 25.92
CA GLY A 153 -13.49 25.82 25.45
C GLY A 153 -13.94 24.47 24.90
N PRO A 154 -13.11 23.78 24.10
CA PRO A 154 -13.50 22.50 23.50
C PRO A 154 -13.69 21.44 24.60
N GLN A 155 -14.95 21.14 24.87
CA GLN A 155 -15.41 20.05 25.71
C GLN A 155 -14.93 18.71 25.11
N LYS A 156 -14.27 17.92 25.95
CA LYS A 156 -13.46 16.74 25.57
C LYS A 156 -14.24 15.45 25.28
N ASP A 157 -15.56 15.46 25.21
CA ASP A 157 -16.37 14.23 25.13
C ASP A 157 -17.49 14.32 24.10
N ALA A 158 -17.15 14.49 22.82
CA ALA A 158 -18.08 14.30 21.71
C ALA A 158 -17.62 13.13 20.83
N PRO A 159 -18.48 12.15 20.52
CA PRO A 159 -18.13 11.06 19.61
C PRO A 159 -17.77 11.67 18.24
N SER A 160 -16.69 11.19 17.66
CA SER A 160 -16.16 11.60 16.35
C SER A 160 -17.28 11.72 15.32
N ASN A 161 -17.70 12.95 15.05
CA ASN A 161 -18.75 13.26 14.09
C ASN A 161 -18.09 13.28 12.71
N ASP A 162 -17.89 12.09 12.12
CA ASP A 162 -17.62 11.96 10.70
C ASP A 162 -18.87 12.48 9.96
N PRO A 163 -18.81 13.60 9.21
CA PRO A 163 -19.96 14.15 8.50
C PRO A 163 -20.51 13.21 7.40
N SER A 164 -19.89 12.05 7.20
CA SER A 164 -20.34 10.96 6.32
C SER A 164 -21.18 9.89 7.03
N ARG A 165 -21.35 9.91 8.37
CA ARG A 165 -22.22 8.97 9.10
C ARG A 165 -23.66 9.49 9.17
N GLY A 166 -24.37 9.40 8.05
CA GLY A 166 -25.82 9.59 8.05
C GLY A 166 -26.53 8.58 8.99
N PRO A 167 -27.76 8.87 9.45
CA PRO A 167 -28.50 8.03 10.40
C PRO A 167 -28.65 6.57 9.93
N LYS A 168 -28.78 6.34 8.62
CA LYS A 168 -28.86 5.00 8.02
C LYS A 168 -27.60 4.16 8.24
N ARG A 169 -26.43 4.78 8.30
CA ARG A 169 -25.15 4.07 8.50
C ARG A 169 -25.04 3.50 9.91
N VAL A 170 -25.57 4.21 10.89
CA VAL A 170 -25.63 3.75 12.29
C VAL A 170 -26.65 2.62 12.43
N GLU A 171 -27.81 2.73 11.76
CA GLU A 171 -28.79 1.65 11.71
C GLU A 171 -28.22 0.38 11.04
N ASP A 172 -27.47 0.53 9.94
CA ASP A 172 -26.78 -0.57 9.29
C ASP A 172 -25.76 -1.25 10.20
N GLU A 173 -24.93 -0.47 10.92
CA GLU A 173 -23.96 -1.01 11.89
C GLU A 173 -24.65 -1.89 12.95
N LEU A 174 -25.80 -1.45 13.49
CA LEU A 174 -26.60 -2.22 14.45
C LEU A 174 -27.26 -3.45 13.82
N ASN A 175 -27.76 -3.34 12.59
CA ASN A 175 -28.37 -4.46 11.87
C ASN A 175 -27.34 -5.54 11.54
N PHE A 176 -26.10 -5.14 11.20
CA PHE A 176 -25.02 -6.06 10.91
C PHE A 176 -24.52 -6.80 12.15
N GLU A 177 -24.50 -6.15 13.31
CA GLU A 177 -24.21 -6.81 14.59
C GLU A 177 -25.23 -7.91 14.88
N LYS A 178 -26.52 -7.58 14.80
CA LYS A 178 -27.60 -8.54 14.99
C LYS A 178 -27.52 -9.69 13.98
N LEU A 179 -27.28 -9.38 12.71
CA LEU A 179 -27.13 -10.40 11.67
C LEU A 179 -25.97 -11.34 11.96
N GLN A 180 -24.83 -10.82 12.42
CA GLN A 180 -23.67 -11.64 12.75
C GLN A 180 -23.97 -12.59 13.93
N GLU A 181 -24.66 -12.09 14.96
CA GLU A 181 -25.08 -12.89 16.11
C GLU A 181 -26.11 -13.96 15.71
N GLU A 182 -27.14 -13.58 14.96
CA GLU A 182 -28.19 -14.48 14.46
C GLU A 182 -27.61 -15.59 13.57
N LEU A 183 -26.68 -15.25 12.67
CA LEU A 183 -25.98 -16.24 11.85
C LEU A 183 -25.18 -17.21 12.74
N LYS A 184 -24.45 -16.69 13.73
CA LYS A 184 -23.67 -17.53 14.64
C LYS A 184 -24.55 -18.47 15.46
N GLU A 185 -25.69 -17.99 15.93
CA GLU A 185 -26.68 -18.76 16.68
C GLU A 185 -27.28 -19.87 15.80
N LYS A 186 -27.87 -19.54 14.65
CA LYS A 186 -28.48 -20.52 13.73
C LYS A 186 -27.50 -21.60 13.26
N LEU A 187 -26.25 -21.22 13.01
CA LEU A 187 -25.20 -22.19 12.65
C LEU A 187 -24.87 -23.14 13.81
N SER A 188 -24.99 -22.68 15.06
CA SER A 188 -24.73 -23.50 16.25
C SER A 188 -25.89 -24.43 16.62
N GLU A 189 -27.13 -24.03 16.32
CA GLU A 189 -28.34 -24.80 16.60
C GLU A 189 -28.47 -26.02 15.69
N SER A 190 -28.12 -25.88 14.40
CA SER A 190 -28.21 -26.99 13.46
C SER A 190 -27.02 -27.94 13.61
N PRO A 191 -27.24 -29.24 13.96
CA PRO A 191 -26.15 -30.19 14.15
C PRO A 191 -25.26 -30.37 12.90
N GLN A 192 -25.83 -30.21 11.71
CA GLN A 192 -25.13 -30.34 10.43
C GLN A 192 -24.29 -29.09 10.11
N LEU A 193 -24.76 -27.91 10.51
CA LEU A 193 -24.08 -26.64 10.22
C LEU A 193 -23.07 -26.25 11.29
N LYS A 194 -23.19 -26.82 12.50
CA LYS A 194 -22.24 -26.61 13.59
C LYS A 194 -20.80 -26.99 13.19
N GLN A 195 -20.65 -28.04 12.38
CA GLN A 195 -19.35 -28.45 11.84
C GLN A 195 -18.84 -27.52 10.73
N LEU A 196 -19.72 -26.68 10.17
CA LEU A 196 -19.44 -25.73 9.09
C LEU A 196 -19.19 -24.30 9.60
N GLN A 197 -19.23 -24.08 10.92
CA GLN A 197 -19.05 -22.75 11.50
C GLN A 197 -17.67 -22.16 11.17
N ASP A 198 -16.62 -22.98 11.16
CA ASP A 198 -15.26 -22.54 10.86
C ASP A 198 -15.02 -22.22 9.37
N GLN A 199 -16.02 -22.49 8.52
CA GLN A 199 -16.02 -22.25 7.09
C GLN A 199 -16.73 -20.94 6.77
N VAL A 200 -17.50 -20.38 7.72
CA VAL A 200 -18.14 -19.08 7.59
C VAL A 200 -17.33 -18.05 8.35
N GLN A 201 -16.79 -17.05 7.64
CA GLN A 201 -16.12 -15.91 8.23
C GLN A 201 -16.93 -14.65 7.97
N VAL A 202 -17.26 -13.94 9.04
CA VAL A 202 -17.96 -12.65 8.95
C VAL A 202 -16.98 -11.55 9.30
N SER A 203 -16.84 -10.56 8.42
CA SER A 203 -15.95 -9.42 8.61
C SER A 203 -16.63 -8.12 8.20
N ARG A 204 -16.32 -7.03 8.91
CA ARG A 204 -16.80 -5.68 8.55
C ARG A 204 -15.85 -5.06 7.53
N GLU A 205 -16.40 -4.52 6.46
CA GLU A 205 -15.71 -3.76 5.44
C GLU A 205 -16.28 -2.33 5.37
N LYS A 206 -15.57 -1.45 4.64
CA LYS A 206 -16.03 -0.06 4.42
C LYS A 206 -17.36 0.01 3.68
N ASP A 207 -17.60 -0.97 2.80
CA ASP A 207 -18.78 -1.04 1.96
C ASP A 207 -19.95 -1.76 2.63
N GLY A 208 -19.72 -2.41 3.79
CA GLY A 208 -20.75 -3.09 4.58
C GLY A 208 -20.25 -4.37 5.28
N LEU A 209 -21.13 -5.36 5.47
CA LEU A 209 -20.79 -6.63 6.12
C LEU A 209 -20.47 -7.71 5.09
N ARG A 210 -19.26 -8.30 5.13
CA ARG A 210 -18.87 -9.42 4.26
C ARG A 210 -19.00 -10.75 4.99
N ILE A 211 -19.70 -11.68 4.37
CA ILE A 211 -19.84 -13.07 4.78
C ILE A 211 -19.08 -13.92 3.75
N GLU A 212 -17.98 -14.52 4.16
CA GLU A 212 -17.17 -15.41 3.33
C GLU A 212 -17.43 -16.86 3.70
N ILE A 213 -17.68 -17.70 2.71
CA ILE A 213 -17.82 -19.15 2.87
C ILE A 213 -16.65 -19.80 2.16
N ILE A 214 -15.83 -20.53 2.93
CA ILE A 214 -14.50 -20.98 2.54
C ILE A 214 -14.48 -22.51 2.42
N ASP A 215 -13.99 -23.02 1.28
CA ASP A 215 -13.73 -24.45 1.11
C ASP A 215 -12.58 -24.92 2.02
N LYS A 216 -12.68 -26.16 2.50
CA LYS A 216 -11.62 -26.89 3.22
C LYS A 216 -11.48 -28.31 2.67
N ALA A 217 -10.61 -29.11 3.26
CA ALA A 217 -10.39 -30.48 2.82
C ALA A 217 -11.62 -31.40 3.04
N ASP A 218 -12.40 -31.12 4.09
CA ASP A 218 -13.57 -31.87 4.55
C ASP A 218 -14.92 -31.32 4.05
N PHE A 219 -14.89 -30.10 3.51
CA PHE A 219 -16.04 -29.38 2.99
C PHE A 219 -15.70 -28.66 1.68
N SER A 220 -16.48 -28.91 0.64
CA SER A 220 -16.42 -28.14 -0.60
C SER A 220 -17.80 -27.61 -0.96
N MET A 221 -17.86 -26.34 -1.35
CA MET A 221 -19.11 -25.69 -1.74
C MET A 221 -19.61 -26.15 -3.10
N PHE A 222 -18.69 -26.44 -4.01
CA PHE A 222 -18.99 -26.79 -5.38
C PHE A 222 -18.25 -28.04 -5.78
N LYS A 223 -18.84 -28.85 -6.66
CA LYS A 223 -18.11 -29.95 -7.28
C LYS A 223 -16.88 -29.42 -8.03
N LEU A 224 -15.79 -30.17 -7.98
CA LEU A 224 -14.50 -29.77 -8.54
C LEU A 224 -14.63 -29.35 -10.02
N GLY A 225 -14.13 -28.16 -10.36
CA GLY A 225 -14.16 -27.62 -11.72
C GLY A 225 -15.56 -27.19 -12.22
N THR A 226 -16.58 -27.18 -11.35
CA THR A 226 -17.95 -26.81 -11.72
C THR A 226 -18.52 -25.72 -10.80
N ALA A 227 -19.68 -25.19 -11.18
CA ALA A 227 -20.51 -24.30 -10.38
C ALA A 227 -21.71 -25.04 -9.74
N ASP A 228 -21.71 -26.37 -9.75
CA ASP A 228 -22.74 -27.18 -9.10
C ASP A 228 -22.53 -27.18 -7.59
N VAL A 229 -23.48 -26.62 -6.84
CA VAL A 229 -23.42 -26.52 -5.38
C VAL A 229 -23.63 -27.89 -4.74
N GLU A 230 -22.78 -28.27 -3.79
CA GLU A 230 -22.93 -29.48 -2.99
C GLU A 230 -24.09 -29.37 -1.98
N PRO A 231 -24.83 -30.45 -1.65
CA PRO A 231 -26.01 -30.37 -0.78
C PRO A 231 -25.75 -29.75 0.59
N ARG A 232 -24.59 -30.05 1.21
CA ARG A 232 -24.21 -29.47 2.51
C ARG A 232 -24.00 -27.96 2.40
N ALA A 233 -23.40 -27.50 1.32
CA ALA A 233 -23.19 -26.08 1.06
C ALA A 233 -24.48 -25.37 0.69
N ALA A 234 -25.39 -26.06 -0.02
CA ALA A 234 -26.71 -25.53 -0.33
C ALA A 234 -27.53 -25.27 0.93
N ALA A 235 -27.48 -26.18 1.92
CA ALA A 235 -28.12 -25.99 3.22
C ALA A 235 -27.53 -24.79 3.99
N LEU A 236 -26.20 -24.65 3.98
CA LEU A 236 -25.51 -23.51 4.60
C LEU A 236 -25.92 -22.18 3.95
N LEU A 237 -25.85 -22.10 2.62
CA LEU A 237 -26.24 -20.91 1.86
C LEU A 237 -27.73 -20.58 2.01
N ALA A 238 -28.59 -21.59 2.18
CA ALA A 238 -30.01 -21.39 2.46
C ALA A 238 -30.22 -20.71 3.81
N GLU A 239 -29.52 -21.12 4.87
CA GLU A 239 -29.60 -20.44 6.18
C GLU A 239 -29.07 -19.01 6.12
N VAL A 240 -27.96 -18.78 5.42
CA VAL A 240 -27.45 -17.43 5.19
C VAL A 240 -28.48 -16.57 4.45
N ALA A 241 -29.11 -17.12 3.39
CA ALA A 241 -30.14 -16.42 2.63
C ALA A 241 -31.36 -16.06 3.49
N LYS A 242 -31.79 -16.96 4.38
CA LYS A 242 -32.92 -16.72 5.29
C LYS A 242 -32.64 -15.55 6.24
N SER A 243 -31.44 -15.46 6.83
CA SER A 243 -31.09 -14.34 7.69
C SER A 243 -30.93 -13.01 6.92
N LEU A 244 -30.61 -13.05 5.63
CA LEU A 244 -30.47 -11.86 4.79
C LEU A 244 -31.79 -11.33 4.18
N ARG A 245 -32.85 -12.15 4.22
CA ARG A 245 -34.14 -11.85 3.58
C ARG A 245 -34.77 -10.58 4.13
N ASP A 246 -34.74 -10.41 5.45
CA ASP A 246 -35.52 -9.38 6.14
C ASP A 246 -34.80 -8.01 6.18
N LEU A 247 -33.53 -7.95 5.75
CA LEU A 247 -32.77 -6.70 5.63
C LEU A 247 -33.12 -5.96 4.32
N PRO A 248 -33.15 -4.62 4.28
CA PRO A 248 -33.38 -3.88 3.02
C PRO A 248 -32.11 -3.76 2.15
N ASN A 249 -30.94 -3.99 2.74
CA ASN A 249 -29.62 -3.70 2.18
C ASN A 249 -29.34 -4.45 0.88
N LYS A 250 -28.77 -3.78 -0.12
CA LYS A 250 -28.35 -4.43 -1.36
C LYS A 250 -27.22 -5.44 -1.11
N LEU A 251 -27.07 -6.40 -2.01
CA LEU A 251 -26.12 -7.50 -1.91
C LEU A 251 -25.17 -7.49 -3.10
N ALA A 252 -23.90 -7.74 -2.83
CA ALA A 252 -22.91 -8.07 -3.85
C ALA A 252 -22.42 -9.51 -3.61
N VAL A 253 -22.35 -10.32 -4.68
CA VAL A 253 -21.84 -11.70 -4.59
C VAL A 253 -20.58 -11.80 -5.42
N ARG A 254 -19.50 -12.28 -4.80
CA ARG A 254 -18.20 -12.47 -5.43
C ARG A 254 -17.78 -13.93 -5.35
N GLY A 255 -17.43 -14.52 -6.48
CA GLY A 255 -16.85 -15.86 -6.57
C GLY A 255 -15.33 -15.81 -6.68
N HIS A 256 -14.67 -16.72 -5.96
CA HIS A 256 -13.23 -16.93 -6.01
C HIS A 256 -12.92 -18.39 -6.37
N THR A 257 -11.81 -18.60 -7.08
CA THR A 257 -11.27 -19.93 -7.38
C THR A 257 -9.82 -20.02 -6.90
N ASP A 258 -9.31 -21.24 -6.83
CA ASP A 258 -7.87 -21.46 -6.70
C ASP A 258 -7.18 -21.30 -8.07
N SER A 259 -5.85 -21.36 -8.06
CA SER A 259 -5.01 -21.29 -9.26
C SER A 259 -4.94 -22.59 -10.05
N ILE A 260 -5.72 -23.62 -9.69
CA ILE A 260 -5.69 -24.90 -10.39
C ILE A 260 -6.23 -24.69 -11.81
N GLY A 261 -5.39 -24.99 -12.80
CA GLY A 261 -5.71 -24.80 -14.22
C GLY A 261 -6.71 -25.83 -14.74
N PHE A 262 -7.43 -25.43 -15.79
CA PHE A 262 -8.31 -26.33 -16.54
C PHE A 262 -7.53 -27.12 -17.59
N ALA A 263 -8.07 -28.28 -17.97
CA ALA A 263 -7.54 -29.02 -19.11
C ALA A 263 -7.58 -28.17 -20.39
N PRO A 264 -6.49 -28.19 -21.21
CA PRO A 264 -6.44 -27.42 -22.44
C PRO A 264 -7.54 -27.84 -23.41
N GLY A 265 -8.04 -26.88 -24.20
CA GLY A 265 -9.09 -27.13 -25.22
C GLY A 265 -10.52 -27.13 -24.70
N THR A 266 -10.76 -27.00 -23.39
CA THR A 266 -12.13 -26.89 -22.83
C THR A 266 -12.77 -25.52 -23.03
N GLY A 267 -11.97 -24.49 -23.35
CA GLY A 267 -12.43 -23.09 -23.41
C GLY A 267 -12.83 -22.52 -22.04
N ARG A 268 -12.73 -23.29 -20.96
CA ARG A 268 -13.06 -22.87 -19.59
C ARG A 268 -11.80 -22.40 -18.88
N ASN A 269 -11.97 -21.38 -18.05
CA ASN A 269 -10.92 -20.85 -17.20
C ASN A 269 -11.50 -20.42 -15.84
N ASN A 270 -10.62 -20.01 -14.93
CA ASN A 270 -10.99 -19.57 -13.60
C ASN A 270 -11.87 -18.31 -13.58
N TRP A 271 -11.77 -17.45 -14.60
CA TRP A 271 -12.65 -16.28 -14.74
C TRP A 271 -14.10 -16.67 -15.01
N THR A 272 -14.32 -17.59 -15.96
CA THR A 272 -15.65 -18.14 -16.23
C THR A 272 -16.19 -18.88 -15.01
N LEU A 273 -15.39 -19.76 -14.39
CA LEU A 273 -15.82 -20.56 -13.24
C LEU A 273 -16.19 -19.70 -12.02
N SER A 274 -15.39 -18.70 -11.69
CA SER A 274 -15.68 -17.81 -10.56
C SER A 274 -16.97 -17.02 -10.76
N THR A 275 -17.25 -16.56 -11.99
CA THR A 275 -18.49 -15.87 -12.35
C THR A 275 -19.70 -16.81 -12.27
N GLU A 276 -19.58 -18.03 -12.80
CA GLU A 276 -20.64 -19.05 -12.73
C GLU A 276 -20.98 -19.40 -11.28
N ARG A 277 -19.97 -19.53 -10.41
CA ARG A 277 -20.18 -19.79 -8.97
C ARG A 277 -20.89 -18.64 -8.27
N ALA A 278 -20.55 -17.40 -8.60
CA ALA A 278 -21.26 -16.23 -8.07
C ALA A 278 -22.74 -16.23 -8.48
N ASP A 279 -23.06 -16.54 -9.75
CA ASP A 279 -24.45 -16.66 -10.21
C ASP A 279 -25.18 -17.86 -9.58
N ALA A 280 -24.52 -19.01 -9.44
CA ALA A 280 -25.09 -20.19 -8.77
C ALA A 280 -25.47 -19.87 -7.31
N THR A 281 -24.61 -19.17 -6.58
CA THR A 281 -24.93 -18.69 -5.23
C THR A 281 -26.11 -17.73 -5.24
N ARG A 282 -26.14 -16.75 -6.16
CA ARG A 282 -27.27 -15.82 -6.30
C ARG A 282 -28.60 -16.56 -6.53
N ARG A 283 -28.64 -17.52 -7.46
CA ARG A 283 -29.83 -18.32 -7.76
C ARG A 283 -30.32 -19.09 -6.53
N LEU A 284 -29.39 -19.65 -5.76
CA LEU A 284 -29.73 -20.37 -4.55
C LEU A 284 -30.32 -19.43 -3.49
N MET A 285 -29.72 -18.26 -3.29
CA MET A 285 -30.26 -17.25 -2.38
C MET A 285 -31.66 -16.77 -2.80
N GLU A 286 -31.86 -16.58 -4.11
CA GLU A 286 -33.16 -16.22 -4.69
C GLU A 286 -34.22 -17.30 -4.43
N ALA A 287 -33.86 -18.57 -4.64
CA ALA A 287 -34.74 -19.70 -4.32
C ALA A 287 -35.09 -19.78 -2.81
N ASN A 288 -34.30 -19.15 -1.94
CA ASN A 288 -34.52 -19.09 -0.50
C ASN A 288 -35.11 -17.75 -0.03
N GLY A 289 -35.66 -16.94 -0.94
CA GLY A 289 -36.48 -15.77 -0.62
C GLY A 289 -35.78 -14.42 -0.72
N VAL A 290 -34.52 -14.36 -1.15
CA VAL A 290 -33.84 -13.08 -1.42
C VAL A 290 -34.29 -12.54 -2.78
N THR A 291 -34.97 -11.40 -2.79
CA THR A 291 -35.52 -10.81 -4.02
C THR A 291 -34.42 -10.42 -5.02
N THR A 292 -34.64 -10.67 -6.32
CA THR A 292 -33.68 -10.35 -7.40
C THR A 292 -33.19 -8.90 -7.39
N LYS A 293 -34.06 -7.95 -7.03
CA LYS A 293 -33.75 -6.51 -6.94
C LYS A 293 -32.71 -6.15 -5.88
N ARG A 294 -32.44 -7.05 -4.93
CA ARG A 294 -31.45 -6.85 -3.87
C ARG A 294 -30.03 -7.02 -4.38
N PHE A 295 -29.81 -7.79 -5.45
CA PHE A 295 -28.48 -8.02 -5.99
C PHE A 295 -28.03 -6.82 -6.82
N GLU A 296 -27.02 -6.09 -6.32
CA GLU A 296 -26.44 -4.92 -7.00
C GLU A 296 -25.44 -5.35 -8.07
N ARG A 297 -24.59 -6.34 -7.75
CA ARG A 297 -23.56 -6.83 -8.67
C ARG A 297 -23.13 -8.25 -8.37
N LEU A 298 -22.68 -8.93 -9.42
CA LEU A 298 -22.03 -10.24 -9.40
C LEU A 298 -20.61 -10.08 -9.92
N GLU A 299 -19.64 -10.67 -9.23
CA GLU A 299 -18.23 -10.56 -9.58
C GLU A 299 -17.57 -11.93 -9.60
N GLY A 300 -16.81 -12.24 -10.64
CA GLY A 300 -15.89 -13.37 -10.69
C GLY A 300 -14.46 -12.84 -10.73
N VAL A 301 -13.63 -13.21 -9.74
CA VAL A 301 -12.25 -12.70 -9.64
C VAL A 301 -11.18 -13.78 -9.85
N ALA A 302 -11.58 -14.96 -10.33
CA ALA A 302 -10.68 -16.09 -10.54
C ALA A 302 -9.80 -16.34 -9.29
N ASP A 303 -8.48 -16.51 -9.51
CA ASP A 303 -7.42 -16.72 -8.53
C ASP A 303 -6.63 -15.44 -8.19
N THR A 304 -7.11 -14.26 -8.61
CA THR A 304 -6.38 -12.99 -8.47
C THR A 304 -6.34 -12.46 -7.03
N VAL A 305 -7.27 -12.91 -6.18
CA VAL A 305 -7.38 -12.51 -4.76
C VAL A 305 -7.40 -13.76 -3.87
N PRO A 306 -6.26 -14.45 -3.71
CA PRO A 306 -6.17 -15.66 -2.89
C PRO A 306 -6.37 -15.33 -1.40
N PHE A 307 -7.05 -16.23 -0.68
CA PHE A 307 -7.17 -16.16 0.77
C PHE A 307 -5.85 -16.56 1.45
N VAL A 308 -5.10 -17.49 0.83
CA VAL A 308 -3.78 -17.94 1.25
C VAL A 308 -2.76 -17.54 0.18
N PRO A 309 -2.15 -16.34 0.26
CA PRO A 309 -1.24 -15.84 -0.78
C PRO A 309 0.00 -16.72 -0.98
N THR A 310 0.45 -17.42 0.06
CA THR A 310 1.62 -18.30 0.02
C THR A 310 1.36 -19.61 -0.74
N ASN A 311 0.10 -20.01 -0.91
CA ASN A 311 -0.28 -21.20 -1.65
C ASN A 311 -1.54 -20.91 -2.50
N PRO A 312 -1.38 -20.39 -3.72
CA PRO A 312 -2.51 -20.09 -4.61
C PRO A 312 -3.36 -21.31 -5.00
N ALA A 313 -2.86 -22.54 -4.85
CA ALA A 313 -3.61 -23.77 -5.12
C ALA A 313 -4.36 -24.31 -3.89
N ASP A 314 -4.28 -23.62 -2.73
CA ASP A 314 -4.96 -24.03 -1.51
C ASP A 314 -6.49 -24.06 -1.69
N PRO A 315 -7.18 -25.13 -1.25
CA PRO A 315 -8.64 -25.20 -1.25
C PRO A 315 -9.36 -23.97 -0.69
N ARG A 316 -8.79 -23.33 0.33
CA ARG A 316 -9.37 -22.13 0.96
C ARG A 316 -9.46 -20.92 0.03
N ASN A 317 -8.74 -20.95 -1.10
CA ASN A 317 -8.86 -19.91 -2.12
C ASN A 317 -10.19 -20.04 -2.91
N ARG A 318 -10.79 -21.24 -2.95
CA ARG A 318 -12.15 -21.44 -3.45
C ARG A 318 -13.14 -20.98 -2.38
N ARG A 319 -13.65 -19.78 -2.54
CA ARG A 319 -14.60 -19.17 -1.61
C ARG A 319 -15.66 -18.37 -2.34
N VAL A 320 -16.77 -18.10 -1.67
CA VAL A 320 -17.78 -17.15 -2.12
C VAL A 320 -17.94 -16.11 -1.03
N SER A 321 -17.91 -14.84 -1.44
CA SER A 321 -18.09 -13.71 -0.55
C SER A 321 -19.43 -13.05 -0.87
N ILE A 322 -20.30 -12.93 0.13
CA ILE A 322 -21.58 -12.24 0.07
C ILE A 322 -21.43 -10.98 0.90
N THR A 323 -21.46 -9.81 0.26
CA THR A 323 -21.37 -8.52 0.94
C THR A 323 -22.75 -7.89 1.02
N VAL A 324 -23.19 -7.61 2.25
CA VAL A 324 -24.36 -6.79 2.55
C VAL A 324 -23.93 -5.33 2.56
N LEU A 325 -24.40 -4.55 1.58
CA LEU A 325 -23.96 -3.19 1.34
C LEU A 325 -24.61 -2.19 2.31
N ASN A 326 -23.87 -1.14 2.66
CA ASN A 326 -24.41 0.02 3.37
C ASN A 326 -25.47 0.76 2.52
N GLN A 327 -26.42 1.43 3.18
CA GLN A 327 -27.46 2.27 2.57
C GLN A 327 -27.09 3.75 2.46
#